data_AF-A0AAN6GW53-F1
#
_entry.id   AF-A0AAN6GW53-F1
#
_cell.length_a   1.000
_cell.length_b   1.000
_cell.length_c   1.000
_cell.angle_alpha   90.00
_cell.angle_beta   90.00
_cell.angle_gamma   90.00
#
_symmetry.space_group_name_H-M   'P 1'
#
loop_
_entity.id
_entity.type
_entity.pdbx_description
1 polymer ?
#
loop_
_entity_poly.entity_id
_entity_poly.type
_entity_poly.pdbx_seq_one_letter_code
_entity_poly.pdbx_strand_id
1 'polypeptide(L)'
;MPEALIPVQLLWVNLVTDGLPATALSFNPPDHDVMKRPPRKRDEPLISGWLFFRYMVIGTYVGLATVGGYAWWFMFYEHGPQITFYQLTHFHSCTTLFPSIGCTMFGDSQARTASTISL
;
A
#
# COMPACT_ATOMS: atom_id res chain seq x y z
N MET A 1 10.47 -9.20 1.75
CA MET A 1 10.70 -7.76 2.01
C MET A 1 9.98 -7.43 3.30
N PRO A 2 10.54 -6.56 4.17
CA PRO A 2 9.84 -6.14 5.37
C PRO A 2 8.51 -5.51 5.01
N GLU A 3 7.55 -5.60 5.93
CA GLU A 3 6.20 -5.07 5.75
C GLU A 3 6.29 -3.55 5.59
N ALA A 4 5.93 -3.02 4.42
CA ALA A 4 6.10 -1.61 4.12
C ALA A 4 5.11 -0.72 4.91
N LEU A 5 3.94 -1.25 5.26
CA LEU A 5 2.87 -0.59 6.00
C LEU A 5 2.28 -1.56 7.04
N ILE A 6 2.15 -1.09 8.27
CA ILE A 6 1.55 -1.86 9.38
C ILE A 6 0.00 -1.84 9.21
N PRO A 7 -0.74 -2.89 9.61
CA PRO A 7 -2.21 -2.92 9.47
C PRO A 7 -2.95 -1.69 10.02
N VAL A 8 -2.46 -1.10 11.12
CA VAL A 8 -3.03 0.13 11.71
C VAL A 8 -2.85 1.34 10.79
N GLN A 9 -1.74 1.43 10.06
CA GLN A 9 -1.50 2.52 9.10
C GLN A 9 -2.43 2.37 7.89
N LEU A 10 -2.67 1.15 7.41
CA LEU A 10 -3.64 0.88 6.35
C LEU A 10 -5.08 1.22 6.78
N LEU A 11 -5.45 0.92 8.03
CA LEU A 11 -6.75 1.28 8.58
C LEU A 11 -6.94 2.80 8.64
N TRP A 12 -5.92 3.52 9.10
CA TRP A 12 -5.95 4.99 9.15
C TRP A 12 -6.12 5.62 7.76
N VAL A 13 -5.39 5.12 6.75
CA VAL A 13 -5.50 5.60 5.38
C VAL A 13 -6.92 5.40 4.83
N ASN A 14 -7.46 4.18 4.94
CA ASN A 14 -8.81 3.89 4.45
C ASN A 14 -9.91 4.68 5.19
N LEU A 15 -9.76 4.89 6.49
CA LEU A 15 -10.79 5.53 7.31
C LEU A 15 -10.75 7.06 7.24
N VAL A 16 -9.56 7.64 7.39
CA VAL A 16 -9.40 9.10 7.56
C VAL A 16 -8.98 9.74 6.25
N THR A 17 -7.88 9.26 5.67
CA THR A 17 -7.29 9.88 4.48
C THR A 17 -8.17 9.72 3.25
N ASP A 18 -8.77 8.55 3.06
CA ASP A 18 -9.65 8.27 1.92
C ASP A 18 -11.13 8.52 2.23
N GLY A 19 -11.52 8.44 3.51
CA GLY A 19 -12.90 8.68 3.94
C GLY A 19 -13.34 10.14 3.81
N LEU A 20 -12.46 11.10 4.12
CA LEU A 20 -12.78 12.52 4.02
C LEU A 20 -12.99 12.99 2.55
N PRO A 21 -12.13 12.63 1.58
CA PRO A 21 -12.39 12.91 0.17
C PRO A 21 -13.63 12.18 -0.36
N ALA A 22 -13.84 10.92 0.02
CA ALA A 22 -14.99 10.14 -0.43
C ALA A 22 -16.32 10.77 0.02
N THR A 23 -16.37 11.30 1.25
CA THR A 23 -17.54 12.05 1.74
C THR A 23 -17.69 13.39 1.02
N ALA A 24 -16.60 14.10 0.72
CA ALA A 24 -16.65 15.33 -0.08
C ALA A 24 -17.22 15.09 -1.49
N LEU A 25 -16.88 13.98 -2.14
CA LEU A 25 -17.40 13.58 -3.46
C LEU A 25 -18.93 13.39 -3.47
N SER A 26 -19.53 13.07 -2.31
CA SER A 26 -20.99 12.91 -2.20
C SER A 26 -21.77 14.22 -2.32
N PHE A 27 -21.10 15.36 -2.10
CA PHE A 27 -21.68 16.69 -2.22
C PHE A 27 -21.53 17.31 -3.61
N ASN A 28 -21.05 16.56 -4.61
CA ASN A 28 -20.97 17.07 -5.97
C ASN A 28 -22.37 17.45 -6.51
N PRO A 29 -22.49 18.60 -7.19
CA PRO A 29 -23.76 19.02 -7.75
C PRO A 29 -24.23 18.00 -8.80
N PRO A 30 -25.56 17.78 -8.90
CA PRO A 30 -26.11 16.86 -9.89
C PRO A 30 -25.83 17.38 -11.32
N ASP A 31 -25.63 16.43 -12.24
CA ASP A 31 -25.42 16.73 -13.65
C ASP A 31 -26.68 17.39 -14.27
N HIS A 32 -26.50 18.45 -15.07
CA HIS A 32 -27.61 19.22 -15.67
C HIS A 32 -28.51 18.36 -16.57
N ASP A 33 -27.97 17.29 -17.14
CA ASP A 33 -28.68 16.37 -18.02
C ASP A 33 -29.18 15.10 -17.31
N VAL A 34 -29.15 15.05 -15.98
CA VAL A 34 -29.54 13.85 -15.20
C VAL A 34 -30.97 13.40 -15.52
N MET A 35 -31.91 14.34 -15.70
CA MET A 35 -33.31 14.04 -16.01
C MET A 35 -33.57 13.75 -17.50
N LYS A 36 -32.61 14.05 -18.39
CA LYS A 36 -32.72 13.73 -19.83
C LYS A 36 -32.25 12.32 -20.16
N ARG A 37 -31.55 11.66 -19.22
CA ARG A 37 -31.06 10.29 -19.37
C ARG A 37 -32.12 9.29 -18.90
N PRO A 38 -32.31 8.15 -19.59
CA PRO A 38 -33.23 7.11 -19.14
C PRO A 38 -32.75 6.50 -17.81
N PRO A 39 -33.67 5.95 -16.98
CA PRO A 39 -33.30 5.28 -15.74
C PRO A 39 -32.26 4.17 -15.96
N ARG A 40 -31.27 4.10 -15.07
CA ARG A 40 -30.22 3.08 -15.10
C ARG A 40 -30.81 1.67 -15.00
N LYS A 41 -30.31 0.73 -15.80
CA LYS A 41 -30.74 -0.68 -15.74
C LYS A 41 -30.16 -1.36 -14.50
N ARG A 42 -30.94 -2.26 -13.87
CA ARG A 42 -30.50 -2.98 -12.66
C ARG A 42 -29.29 -3.89 -12.90
N ASP A 43 -29.15 -4.40 -14.12
CA ASP A 43 -28.08 -5.32 -14.52
C ASP A 43 -26.82 -4.59 -15.04
N GLU A 44 -26.81 -3.25 -15.03
CA GLU A 44 -25.68 -2.48 -15.54
C GLU A 44 -24.53 -2.44 -14.52
N PRO A 45 -23.33 -2.97 -14.87
CA PRO A 45 -22.22 -3.07 -13.93
C PRO A 45 -21.76 -1.69 -13.46
N LEU A 46 -21.38 -1.58 -12.18
CA LEU A 46 -20.82 -0.32 -11.63
C LEU A 46 -19.47 0.03 -12.26
N ILE A 47 -18.70 -0.99 -12.63
CA ILE A 47 -17.38 -0.85 -13.23
C ILE A 47 -17.45 -1.39 -14.65
N SER A 48 -17.34 -0.50 -15.63
CA SER A 48 -17.20 -0.90 -17.05
C SER A 48 -15.79 -1.44 -17.31
N GLY A 49 -15.61 -2.24 -18.36
CA GLY A 49 -14.29 -2.81 -18.68
C GLY A 49 -13.18 -1.76 -18.84
N TRP A 50 -13.51 -0.60 -19.42
CA TRP A 50 -12.57 0.52 -19.52
C TRP A 50 -12.23 1.14 -18.15
N LEU A 51 -13.23 1.31 -17.29
CA LEU A 51 -13.03 1.86 -15.94
C LEU A 51 -12.18 0.91 -15.10
N PHE A 52 -12.39 -0.40 -15.23
CA PHE A 52 -11.57 -1.43 -14.57
C PHE A 52 -10.10 -1.34 -14.99
N PHE A 53 -9.84 -1.29 -16.31
CA PHE A 53 -8.48 -1.15 -16.83
C PHE A 53 -7.79 0.12 -16.30
N ARG A 54 -8.52 1.25 -16.29
CA ARG A 54 -8.01 2.51 -15.74
C ARG A 54 -7.58 2.38 -14.28
N TYR A 55 -8.40 1.73 -13.44
CA TYR A 55 -8.06 1.52 -12.04
C TYR A 55 -6.90 0.54 -11.84
N MET A 56 -6.77 -0.48 -12.69
CA MET A 56 -5.65 -1.41 -12.64
C MET A 56 -4.32 -0.71 -12.96
N VAL A 57 -4.30 0.20 -13.95
CA VAL A 57 -3.10 1.01 -14.26
C VAL A 57 -2.73 1.95 -13.12
N ILE A 58 -3.71 2.64 -12.51
CA ILE A 58 -3.44 3.54 -11.38
C ILE A 58 -2.94 2.75 -10.17
N GLY A 59 -3.59 1.64 -9.83
CA GLY A 59 -3.22 0.79 -8.70
C GLY A 59 -1.82 0.20 -8.84
N THR A 60 -1.48 -0.31 -10.03
CA THR A 60 -0.13 -0.83 -10.31
C THR A 60 0.92 0.27 -10.27
N TYR A 61 0.62 1.47 -10.78
CA TYR A 61 1.52 2.63 -10.67
C TYR A 61 1.81 2.99 -9.22
N VAL A 62 0.79 3.13 -8.38
CA VAL A 62 0.97 3.47 -6.95
C VAL A 62 1.69 2.35 -6.20
N GLY A 63 1.38 1.09 -6.49
CA GLY A 63 2.07 -0.07 -5.91
C GLY A 63 3.56 -0.12 -6.27
N LEU A 64 3.92 0.11 -7.53
CA LEU A 64 5.32 0.16 -7.96
C LEU A 64 6.05 1.37 -7.40
N ALA A 65 5.40 2.54 -7.31
CA ALA A 65 5.99 3.74 -6.74
C ALA A 65 6.30 3.57 -5.24
N THR A 66 5.39 2.96 -4.48
CA THR A 66 5.58 2.72 -3.04
C THR A 66 6.66 1.67 -2.76
N VAL A 67 6.60 0.51 -3.42
CA VAL A 67 7.61 -0.55 -3.26
C VAL A 67 8.97 -0.09 -3.81
N GLY A 68 8.97 0.58 -4.96
CA GLY A 68 10.19 1.12 -5.59
C GLY A 68 10.86 2.19 -4.74
N GLY A 69 10.08 3.14 -4.18
CA GLY A 69 10.59 4.16 -3.27
C GLY A 69 11.17 3.56 -1.99
N TYR A 70 10.48 2.56 -1.42
CA TYR A 70 10.99 1.81 -0.27
C TYR A 70 12.32 1.11 -0.60
N ALA A 71 12.38 0.38 -1.72
CA ALA A 71 13.61 -0.30 -2.14
C ALA A 71 14.74 0.68 -2.44
N TRP A 72 14.45 1.83 -3.06
CA TRP A 72 15.42 2.88 -3.33
C TRP A 72 16.03 3.45 -2.06
N TRP A 73 15.21 3.73 -1.04
CA TRP A 73 15.68 4.24 0.25
C TRP A 73 16.69 3.28 0.91
N PHE A 74 16.42 1.97 0.89
CA PHE A 74 17.31 0.99 1.51
C PHE A 74 18.60 0.72 0.72
N MET A 75 18.57 0.88 -0.61
CA MET A 75 19.70 0.52 -1.49
C MET A 75 20.61 1.71 -1.80
N PHE A 76 20.07 2.90 -2.03
CA PHE A 76 20.81 4.02 -2.64
C PHE A 76 20.94 5.27 -1.77
N TYR A 77 20.25 5.32 -0.62
CA TYR A 77 20.31 6.50 0.25
C TYR A 77 21.66 6.58 0.99
N GLU A 78 22.35 7.71 0.91
CA GLU A 78 23.72 7.91 1.44
C GLU A 78 23.81 7.75 2.97
N HIS A 79 22.74 8.05 3.71
CA HIS A 79 22.65 7.85 5.16
C HIS A 79 21.93 6.54 5.55
N GLY A 80 21.65 5.67 4.57
CA GLY A 80 20.98 4.40 4.78
C GLY A 80 21.97 3.24 4.97
N PRO A 81 21.47 2.05 5.37
CA PRO A 81 22.31 0.87 5.58
C PRO A 81 22.85 0.22 4.29
N GLN A 82 22.62 0.81 3.11
CA GLN A 82 23.13 0.38 1.78
C GLN A 82 23.08 -1.14 1.57
N ILE A 83 21.89 -1.71 1.72
CA ILE A 83 21.66 -3.16 1.71
C ILE A 83 21.38 -3.64 0.28
N THR A 84 21.86 -4.82 -0.12
CA THR A 84 21.59 -5.40 -1.45
C THR A 84 20.14 -5.90 -1.59
N PHE A 85 19.55 -5.85 -2.79
CA PHE A 85 18.19 -6.35 -3.06
C PHE A 85 17.93 -7.79 -2.58
N TYR A 86 18.94 -8.66 -2.67
CA TYR A 86 18.88 -10.04 -2.18
C TYR A 86 18.68 -10.09 -0.64
N GLN A 87 19.37 -9.22 0.08
CA GLN A 87 19.26 -9.10 1.53
C GLN A 87 17.91 -8.48 1.94
N LEU A 88 17.38 -7.53 1.15
CA LEU A 88 16.06 -6.93 1.36
C LEU A 88 14.91 -7.95 1.15
N THR A 89 15.05 -8.85 0.18
CA THR A 89 14.03 -9.86 -0.14
C THR A 89 14.04 -11.03 0.84
N HIS A 90 15.23 -11.48 1.27
CA HIS A 90 15.45 -12.61 2.19
C HIS A 90 15.58 -12.19 3.66
N PHE A 91 14.86 -11.14 4.04
CA PHE A 91 14.84 -10.58 5.40
C PHE A 91 14.45 -11.59 6.51
N HIS A 92 13.69 -12.64 6.19
CA HIS A 92 13.28 -13.67 7.16
C HIS A 92 14.34 -14.77 7.41
N SER A 93 15.42 -14.81 6.62
CA SER A 93 16.49 -15.78 6.80
C SER A 93 17.68 -15.10 7.48
N CYS A 94 17.79 -15.22 8.81
CA CYS A 94 18.99 -14.81 9.54
C CYS A 94 20.19 -15.62 9.01
N THR A 95 21.03 -15.00 8.20
CA THR A 95 22.32 -15.55 7.77
C THR A 95 23.45 -14.86 8.53
N THR A 96 24.50 -15.61 8.85
CA THR A 96 25.71 -15.12 9.54
C THR A 96 26.52 -14.11 8.72
N LEU A 97 26.08 -13.81 7.48
CA LEU A 97 26.65 -12.81 6.57
C LEU A 97 26.26 -11.35 6.87
N PHE A 98 25.55 -11.05 7.97
CA PHE A 98 25.13 -9.69 8.35
C PHE A 98 25.81 -9.16 9.63
N PRO A 99 27.13 -8.92 9.64
CA PRO A 99 27.85 -8.51 10.85
C PRO A 99 27.49 -7.09 11.32
N SER A 100 27.02 -6.21 10.43
CA SER A 100 26.77 -4.78 10.75
C SER A 100 25.36 -4.46 11.23
N ILE A 101 24.37 -5.33 10.96
CA ILE A 101 22.94 -5.07 11.27
C ILE A 101 22.45 -5.95 12.43
N GLY A 102 23.12 -7.07 12.70
CA GLY A 102 22.83 -7.96 13.83
C GLY A 102 21.46 -8.65 13.72
N CYS A 103 21.39 -9.97 13.95
CA CYS A 103 20.09 -10.66 14.05
C CYS A 103 19.27 -10.25 15.30
N THR A 104 19.78 -9.32 16.12
CA THR A 104 19.14 -8.81 17.34
C THR A 104 17.89 -7.97 17.06
N MET A 105 17.80 -7.29 15.92
CA MET A 105 16.57 -6.57 15.53
C MET A 105 15.38 -7.54 15.29
N PHE A 106 15.65 -8.79 14.91
CA PHE A 106 14.63 -9.82 14.63
C PHE A 106 14.47 -10.87 15.74
N GLY A 107 15.39 -10.88 16.70
CA GLY A 107 15.34 -11.72 17.89
C GLY A 107 14.61 -11.08 19.07
N ASP A 108 14.34 -9.78 19.03
CA ASP A 108 13.72 -9.07 20.14
C ASP A 108 12.24 -9.46 20.28
N SER A 109 11.84 -9.83 21.50
CA SER A 109 10.51 -10.32 21.84
C SER A 109 9.39 -9.31 21.52
N GLN A 110 9.71 -8.02 21.50
CA GLN A 110 8.77 -6.97 21.10
C GLN A 110 8.45 -6.99 19.60
N ALA A 111 9.43 -7.32 18.74
CA ALA A 111 9.22 -7.43 17.29
C ALA A 111 8.37 -8.66 16.92
N ARG A 112 8.50 -9.76 17.69
CA ARG A 112 7.63 -10.95 17.55
C ARG A 112 6.19 -10.67 17.95
N THR A 113 5.97 -9.88 19.01
CA THR A 113 4.64 -9.58 19.55
C THR A 113 3.82 -8.68 18.60
N ALA A 114 4.48 -7.75 17.88
CA ALA A 114 3.81 -6.94 16.86
C ALA A 114 3.30 -7.78 15.67
N SER A 115 3.95 -8.89 15.36
CA SER A 115 3.58 -9.78 14.24
C SER A 115 2.48 -10.78 14.62
N THR A 116 2.30 -11.10 15.90
CA THR A 116 1.34 -12.11 16.37
C THR A 116 0.04 -11.55 16.97
N ILE A 117 -0.08 -10.23 17.20
CA ILE A 117 -1.33 -9.59 17.69
C ILE A 117 -2.38 -9.37 16.57
N SER A 118 -2.11 -9.82 15.34
CA SER A 118 -3.05 -9.70 14.22
C SER A 118 -3.99 -10.90 14.03
N LEU A 119 -4.19 -11.74 15.05
CA LEU A 119 -5.27 -12.74 15.12
C LEU A 119 -6.04 -12.63 16.44
#